data_AF-A0A9Q6VJ94-F1
#
_entry.id   AF-A0A9Q6VJ94-F1
#
_cell.length_a   1.000
_cell.length_b   1.000
_cell.length_c   1.000
_cell.angle_alpha   90.00
_cell.angle_beta   90.00
_cell.angle_gamma   90.00
#
_symmetry.space_group_name_H-M   'P 1'
#
loop_
_entity.id
_entity.type
_entity.pdbx_description
1 polymer ?
#
loop_
_entity_poly.entity_id
_entity_poly.type
_entity_poly.pdbx_seq_one_letter_code
_entity_poly.pdbx_strand_id
1 'polypeptide(L)'
;MTATSHTLEADDYVSFGSLSPHLPGMLRERKVARYEASLLAFLGDETQLPGRLSVYREAHEQLQTHLAGSLKATDALVAGPRVLTADFWTRLDVEGLNLLQRLSASRSGALLAEAQLQVHEGRLSAQSYELLKEVVSEPWSALRGDSTVRVCDVSLGNTQRSYLLLGAMVMTRQAALDDHQADELVYLFVPGLAGGLHAFGSVAQLKVALARSVRADPDGFWLGHVSLKSRAGARAAISAEAEDNPVILRVLDGHAFNLGVEDQIASYQEITALMAGGQWLYDQSTPEQSLERLRLETAHNLMAPGNEARVQAIDQVAEQLRTARATRQLPDWLLQLPAEARNGYARGLMTYARNAAWLEQDLAHSLPSFEVFTRDTLADRLKADLKRTINPDAVKVDMPDSVTVEVVQTGDRPERPHLAGDISESIAITDFSTRDDVSLSRHTISLSALARHNIDVEDEQQMLRLKHSHFTLDGLDTQALGIDLEYLLKTLPELDVATHYNVRITDAFLGRTPAGSQPGAPDIARRLAVFRQAINLEAWAARQQGHPILPGAWRCSGRPSTLRPGLPDSRATCLKRG
;
A
#
# COMPACT_ATOMS: atom_id res chain seq x y z
N MET A 1 -40.57 2.71 26.70
CA MET A 1 -39.56 3.63 26.12
C MET A 1 -39.53 4.87 26.99
N THR A 2 -38.65 4.90 27.98
CA THR A 2 -38.47 6.01 28.91
C THR A 2 -36.98 6.33 28.99
N ALA A 3 -36.70 7.62 28.95
CA ALA A 3 -35.39 8.23 28.89
C ALA A 3 -34.60 8.08 30.20
N THR A 4 -33.29 7.83 30.06
CA THR A 4 -32.23 8.30 30.96
C THR A 4 -30.97 8.43 30.12
N SER A 5 -30.87 9.50 29.32
CA SER A 5 -29.61 9.94 28.74
C SER A 5 -28.79 10.58 29.85
N HIS A 6 -28.18 9.75 30.70
CA HIS A 6 -27.03 10.20 31.49
C HIS A 6 -25.91 10.47 30.48
N THR A 7 -25.51 11.72 30.35
CA THR A 7 -24.23 12.11 29.77
C THR A 7 -23.13 11.46 30.60
N LEU A 8 -22.74 10.25 30.21
CA LEU A 8 -21.62 9.52 30.78
C LEU A 8 -20.34 10.31 30.42
N GLU A 9 -19.66 10.85 31.43
CA GLU A 9 -18.34 11.43 31.21
C GLU A 9 -17.34 10.33 30.86
N ALA A 10 -16.43 10.63 29.92
CA ALA A 10 -15.53 9.65 29.32
C ALA A 10 -14.53 9.02 30.31
N ASP A 11 -14.33 9.67 31.46
CA ASP A 11 -13.34 9.27 32.48
C ASP A 11 -13.95 8.38 33.57
N ASP A 12 -15.26 8.16 33.53
CA ASP A 12 -15.99 7.35 34.51
C ASP A 12 -16.10 5.87 34.11
N TYR A 13 -15.77 5.52 32.86
CA TYR A 13 -15.95 4.20 32.25
C TYR A 13 -14.63 3.64 31.66
N VAL A 14 -14.15 2.55 32.24
CA VAL A 14 -12.93 1.84 31.83
C VAL A 14 -13.20 1.04 30.56
N SER A 15 -12.67 1.55 29.46
CA SER A 15 -12.79 0.95 28.12
C SER A 15 -11.51 1.05 27.29
N PHE A 16 -10.39 1.34 27.96
CA PHE A 16 -9.05 1.39 27.38
C PHE A 16 -9.01 2.14 26.04
N GLY A 17 -8.29 1.59 25.06
CA GLY A 17 -8.21 2.09 23.69
C GLY A 17 -9.33 1.62 22.76
N SER A 18 -10.33 0.87 23.24
CA SER A 18 -11.38 0.30 22.37
C SER A 18 -12.27 1.36 21.74
N LEU A 19 -12.60 1.16 20.46
CA LEU A 19 -13.56 1.89 19.64
C LEU A 19 -14.76 1.03 19.24
N SER A 20 -15.06 0.00 20.05
CA SER A 20 -16.20 -0.90 19.85
C SER A 20 -17.49 -0.16 19.49
N PRO A 21 -18.29 -0.64 18.52
CA PRO A 21 -19.54 0.00 18.12
C PRO A 21 -20.58 0.06 19.26
N HIS A 22 -20.40 -0.72 20.32
CA HIS A 22 -21.21 -0.68 21.53
C HIS A 22 -20.95 0.57 22.39
N LEU A 23 -19.85 1.29 22.15
CA LEU A 23 -19.55 2.55 22.84
C LEU A 23 -20.23 3.73 22.14
N PRO A 24 -20.74 4.72 22.90
CA PRO A 24 -21.31 5.95 22.33
C PRO A 24 -20.35 6.62 21.33
N GLY A 25 -20.87 7.09 20.19
CA GLY A 25 -20.05 7.72 19.14
C GLY A 25 -19.19 8.88 19.65
N MET A 26 -19.79 9.79 20.45
CA MET A 26 -19.07 10.90 21.09
C MET A 26 -17.92 10.45 21.99
N LEU A 27 -18.04 9.30 22.66
CA LEU A 27 -16.97 8.76 23.50
C LEU A 27 -15.80 8.28 22.63
N ARG A 28 -16.11 7.58 21.53
CA ARG A 28 -15.10 7.10 20.57
C ARG A 28 -14.32 8.26 19.95
N GLU A 29 -15.02 9.30 19.48
CA GLU A 29 -14.40 10.51 18.92
C GLU A 29 -13.50 11.22 19.94
N ARG A 30 -13.98 11.40 21.19
CA ARG A 30 -13.18 12.02 22.26
C ARG A 30 -11.93 11.23 22.59
N LYS A 31 -11.98 9.89 22.58
CA LYS A 31 -10.80 9.05 22.81
C LYS A 31 -9.74 9.29 21.75
N VAL A 32 -10.13 9.25 20.47
CA VAL A 32 -9.22 9.47 19.34
C VAL A 32 -8.61 10.87 19.44
N ALA A 33 -9.43 11.91 19.65
CA ALA A 33 -8.95 13.29 19.78
C ALA A 33 -7.96 13.48 20.95
N ARG A 34 -8.15 12.76 22.07
CA ARG A 34 -7.20 12.78 23.19
C ARG A 34 -5.85 12.16 22.80
N TYR A 35 -5.83 11.03 22.07
CA TYR A 35 -4.59 10.44 21.58
C TYR A 35 -3.91 11.31 20.52
N GLU A 36 -4.68 11.93 19.63
CA GLU A 36 -4.17 12.88 18.63
C GLU A 36 -3.46 14.05 19.31
N ALA A 37 -4.12 14.68 20.31
CA ALA A 37 -3.55 15.79 21.07
C ALA A 37 -2.27 15.38 21.82
N SER A 38 -2.27 14.23 22.50
CA SER A 38 -1.08 13.69 23.18
C SER A 38 0.07 13.43 22.20
N LEU A 39 -0.22 12.84 21.04
CA LEU A 39 0.78 12.53 20.02
C LEU A 39 1.39 13.80 19.42
N LEU A 40 0.57 14.79 19.08
CA LEU A 40 1.05 16.09 18.59
C LEU A 40 1.89 16.81 19.65
N ALA A 41 1.45 16.81 20.91
CA ALA A 41 2.21 17.39 22.01
C ALA A 41 3.57 16.70 22.21
N PHE A 42 3.60 15.36 22.08
CA PHE A 42 4.85 14.61 22.14
C PHE A 42 5.75 14.93 20.96
N LEU A 43 5.27 14.86 19.72
CA LEU A 43 6.09 15.09 18.52
C LEU A 43 6.73 16.49 18.51
N GLY A 44 6.01 17.50 19.03
CA GLY A 44 6.52 18.85 19.18
C GLY A 44 6.78 19.56 17.86
N ASP A 45 7.70 20.51 17.88
CA ASP A 45 8.02 21.36 16.73
C ASP A 45 8.90 20.63 15.69
N GLU A 46 9.07 21.24 14.51
CA GLU A 46 9.80 20.66 13.37
C GLU A 46 11.24 20.24 13.68
N THR A 47 11.90 20.91 14.62
CA THR A 47 13.26 20.59 15.05
C THR A 47 13.32 19.31 15.87
N GLN A 48 12.27 19.00 16.63
CA GLN A 48 12.17 17.83 17.50
C GLN A 48 11.51 16.64 16.80
N LEU A 49 10.64 16.92 15.83
CA LEU A 49 9.80 15.94 15.15
C LEU A 49 10.57 14.72 14.62
N PRO A 50 11.70 14.83 13.89
CA PRO A 50 12.36 13.65 13.32
C PRO A 50 12.83 12.65 14.40
N GLY A 51 13.43 13.13 15.48
CA GLY A 51 13.95 12.28 16.56
C GLY A 51 12.84 11.73 17.45
N ARG A 52 11.81 12.53 17.76
CA ARG A 52 10.68 12.04 18.55
C ARG A 52 9.81 11.04 17.77
N LEU A 53 9.62 11.27 16.47
CA LEU A 53 8.91 10.36 15.59
C LEU A 53 9.61 8.99 15.50
N SER A 54 10.95 8.97 15.43
CA SER A 54 11.69 7.69 15.37
C SER A 54 11.54 6.89 16.66
N VAL A 55 11.68 7.54 17.82
CA VAL A 55 11.53 6.88 19.13
C VAL A 55 10.10 6.36 19.33
N TYR A 56 9.09 7.16 18.98
CA TYR A 56 7.71 6.72 19.07
C TYR A 56 7.40 5.55 18.13
N ARG A 57 7.94 5.60 16.90
CA ARG A 57 7.78 4.51 15.92
C ARG A 57 8.40 3.22 16.42
N GLU A 58 9.60 3.27 16.99
CA GLU A 58 10.27 2.09 17.55
C GLU A 58 9.44 1.44 18.66
N ALA A 59 8.95 2.22 19.62
CA ALA A 59 8.07 1.71 20.68
C ALA A 59 6.75 1.13 20.12
N HIS A 60 6.19 1.76 19.08
CA HIS A 60 4.99 1.26 18.43
C HIS A 60 5.24 -0.05 17.66
N GLU A 61 6.35 -0.16 16.94
CA GLU A 61 6.75 -1.39 16.21
C GLU A 61 7.00 -2.56 17.16
N GLN A 62 7.58 -2.31 18.34
CA GLN A 62 7.73 -3.31 19.40
C GLN A 62 6.36 -3.82 19.87
N LEU A 63 5.40 -2.91 20.15
CA LEU A 63 4.04 -3.30 20.51
C LEU A 63 3.40 -4.15 19.39
N GLN A 64 3.50 -3.72 18.12
CA GLN A 64 2.92 -4.46 16.99
C GLN A 64 3.51 -5.87 16.85
N THR A 65 4.80 -6.05 17.14
CA THR A 65 5.44 -7.37 17.10
C THR A 65 4.84 -8.31 18.15
N HIS A 66 4.62 -7.83 19.37
CA HIS A 66 3.97 -8.61 20.43
C HIS A 66 2.49 -8.92 20.11
N LEU A 67 1.76 -7.95 19.56
CA LEU A 67 0.37 -8.17 19.11
C LEU A 67 0.30 -9.23 18.00
N ALA A 68 1.19 -9.15 17.00
CA ALA A 68 1.26 -10.12 15.91
C ALA A 68 1.61 -11.54 16.40
N GLY A 69 2.55 -11.64 17.34
CA GLY A 69 2.90 -12.91 17.98
C GLY A 69 1.72 -13.53 18.73
N SER A 70 0.95 -12.71 19.44
CA SER A 70 -0.26 -13.15 20.14
C SER A 70 -1.37 -13.56 19.17
N LEU A 71 -1.62 -12.78 18.11
CA LEU A 71 -2.64 -13.05 17.11
C LEU A 71 -2.38 -14.39 16.41
N LYS A 72 -1.14 -14.63 15.97
CA LYS A 72 -0.73 -15.89 15.35
C LYS A 72 -0.97 -17.08 16.27
N ALA A 73 -0.71 -16.92 17.57
CA ALA A 73 -0.93 -17.95 18.57
C ALA A 73 -2.43 -18.26 18.76
N THR A 74 -3.29 -17.25 18.77
CA THR A 74 -4.74 -17.41 18.89
C THR A 74 -5.41 -17.87 17.59
N ASP A 75 -4.88 -17.52 16.43
CA ASP A 75 -5.37 -18.02 15.14
C ASP A 75 -5.22 -19.54 15.04
N ALA A 76 -4.14 -20.10 15.61
CA ALA A 76 -3.95 -21.53 15.71
C ALA A 76 -5.01 -22.22 16.61
N LEU A 77 -5.57 -21.51 17.60
CA LEU A 77 -6.68 -21.99 18.43
C LEU A 77 -7.99 -22.01 17.64
N VAL A 78 -8.28 -20.96 16.88
CA VAL A 78 -9.50 -20.84 16.05
C VAL A 78 -9.48 -21.86 14.91
N ALA A 79 -8.37 -21.92 14.16
CA ALA A 79 -8.20 -22.84 13.03
C ALA A 79 -7.94 -24.31 13.45
N GLY A 80 -7.79 -24.58 14.75
CA GLY A 80 -7.47 -25.90 15.28
C GLY A 80 -8.56 -26.96 15.06
N PRO A 81 -8.20 -28.26 15.15
CA PRO A 81 -9.16 -29.35 15.00
C PRO A 81 -10.27 -29.26 16.06
N ARG A 82 -11.47 -29.80 15.79
CA ARG A 82 -12.64 -29.72 16.69
C ARG A 82 -12.34 -30.14 18.14
N VAL A 83 -11.52 -31.17 18.32
CA VAL A 83 -11.05 -31.62 19.63
C VAL A 83 -9.57 -31.27 19.75
N LEU A 84 -9.22 -30.43 20.73
CA LEU A 84 -7.84 -30.07 21.03
C LEU A 84 -7.27 -31.11 22.01
N THR A 85 -6.23 -31.83 21.59
CA THR A 85 -5.54 -32.82 22.42
C THR A 85 -4.52 -32.17 23.36
N ALA A 86 -3.97 -32.93 24.31
CA ALA A 86 -2.87 -32.44 25.16
C ALA A 86 -1.68 -31.93 24.32
N ASP A 87 -1.37 -32.62 23.21
CA ASP A 87 -0.30 -32.24 22.28
C ASP A 87 -0.50 -30.85 21.67
N PHE A 88 -1.74 -30.39 21.48
CA PHE A 88 -2.00 -29.05 20.95
C PHE A 88 -1.43 -27.96 21.87
N TRP A 89 -1.59 -28.13 23.19
CA TRP A 89 -1.18 -27.15 24.19
C TRP A 89 0.33 -27.15 24.45
N THR A 90 0.98 -28.30 24.29
CA THR A 90 2.42 -28.48 24.53
C THR A 90 3.26 -28.33 23.26
N ARG A 91 2.65 -28.33 22.07
CA ARG A 91 3.33 -28.12 20.79
C ARG A 91 4.09 -26.79 20.80
N LEU A 92 5.36 -26.88 20.40
CA LEU A 92 6.24 -25.73 20.26
C LEU A 92 6.05 -25.06 18.90
N ASP A 93 6.17 -23.74 18.88
CA ASP A 93 6.25 -22.96 17.66
C ASP A 93 7.69 -22.88 17.10
N VAL A 94 7.87 -22.06 16.06
CA VAL A 94 9.15 -21.91 15.34
C VAL A 94 10.27 -21.37 16.23
N GLU A 95 9.93 -20.69 17.32
CA GLU A 95 10.90 -20.14 18.28
C GLU A 95 11.01 -21.03 19.54
N GLY A 96 10.42 -22.23 19.52
CA GLY A 96 10.51 -23.19 20.60
C GLY A 96 9.60 -22.89 21.80
N LEU A 97 8.61 -22.01 21.66
CA LEU A 97 7.66 -21.69 22.72
C LEU A 97 6.35 -22.46 22.53
N ASN A 98 5.80 -23.01 23.61
CA ASN A 98 4.42 -23.52 23.59
C ASN A 98 3.40 -22.37 23.63
N LEU A 99 2.11 -22.68 23.45
CA LEU A 99 1.04 -21.68 23.38
C LEU A 99 1.00 -20.77 24.62
N LEU A 100 1.12 -21.35 25.82
CA LEU A 100 1.14 -20.62 27.08
C LEU A 100 2.32 -19.65 27.13
N GLN A 101 3.52 -20.13 26.83
CA GLN A 101 4.74 -19.33 26.84
C GLN A 101 4.68 -18.19 25.81
N ARG A 102 4.17 -18.46 24.61
CA ARG A 102 3.99 -17.47 23.56
C ARG A 102 3.02 -16.36 23.97
N LEU A 103 1.87 -16.73 24.54
CA LEU A 103 0.86 -15.76 24.98
C LEU A 103 1.37 -14.94 26.18
N SER A 104 2.03 -15.60 27.14
CA SER A 104 2.64 -14.94 28.29
C SER A 104 3.71 -13.93 27.88
N ALA A 105 4.64 -14.33 27.00
CA ALA A 105 5.68 -13.44 26.46
C ALA A 105 5.09 -12.29 25.63
N SER A 106 4.03 -12.55 24.87
CA SER A 106 3.36 -11.51 24.09
C SER A 106 2.66 -10.49 25.01
N ARG A 107 2.04 -10.94 26.11
CA ARG A 107 1.39 -10.02 27.08
C ARG A 107 2.38 -9.19 27.86
N SER A 108 3.47 -9.79 28.35
CA SER A 108 4.48 -9.06 29.12
C SER A 108 5.22 -8.04 28.25
N GLY A 109 5.58 -8.42 27.02
CA GLY A 109 6.18 -7.51 26.04
C GLY A 109 5.22 -6.40 25.62
N ALA A 110 3.96 -6.73 25.32
CA ALA A 110 2.95 -5.72 24.98
C ALA A 110 2.68 -4.75 26.13
N LEU A 111 2.63 -5.22 27.38
CA LEU A 111 2.49 -4.36 28.56
C LEU A 111 3.62 -3.33 28.63
N LEU A 112 4.87 -3.77 28.46
CA LEU A 112 6.03 -2.87 28.53
C LEU A 112 6.03 -1.86 27.37
N ALA A 113 5.78 -2.31 26.15
CA ALA A 113 5.71 -1.43 24.97
C ALA A 113 4.54 -0.43 25.06
N GLU A 114 3.37 -0.89 25.54
CA GLU A 114 2.21 -0.03 25.84
C GLU A 114 2.55 1.02 26.89
N ALA A 115 3.22 0.62 27.98
CA ALA A 115 3.64 1.56 29.03
C ALA A 115 4.61 2.61 28.49
N GLN A 116 5.57 2.21 27.65
CA GLN A 116 6.52 3.13 27.00
C GLN A 116 5.79 4.15 26.10
N LEU A 117 4.82 3.70 25.31
CA LEU A 117 3.98 4.59 24.50
C LEU A 117 3.18 5.56 25.38
N GLN A 118 2.58 5.07 26.47
CA GLN A 118 1.83 5.93 27.39
C GLN A 118 2.72 6.95 28.11
N VAL A 119 4.02 6.66 28.32
CA VAL A 119 5.00 7.66 28.80
C VAL A 119 5.21 8.75 27.75
N HIS A 120 5.39 8.38 26.48
CA HIS A 120 5.50 9.37 25.40
C HIS A 120 4.25 10.23 25.27
N GLU A 121 3.07 9.64 25.47
CA GLU A 121 1.77 10.32 25.39
C GLU A 121 1.42 11.16 26.63
N GLY A 122 2.29 11.17 27.65
CA GLY A 122 2.08 11.92 28.90
C GLY A 122 0.99 11.32 29.81
N ARG A 123 0.62 10.05 29.60
CA ARG A 123 -0.39 9.32 30.40
C ARG A 123 0.24 8.55 31.56
N LEU A 124 1.50 8.15 31.41
CA LEU A 124 2.29 7.51 32.47
C LEU A 124 3.55 8.33 32.76
N SER A 125 4.04 8.22 33.99
CA SER A 125 5.33 8.79 34.38
C SER A 125 6.47 7.81 34.13
N ALA A 126 7.72 8.29 34.10
CA ALA A 126 8.89 7.41 34.06
C ALA A 126 8.97 6.47 35.27
N GLN A 127 8.52 6.92 36.45
CA GLN A 127 8.45 6.07 37.65
C GLN A 127 7.40 4.95 37.49
N SER A 128 6.28 5.25 36.84
CA SER A 128 5.25 4.26 36.49
C SER A 128 5.82 3.18 35.59
N TYR A 129 6.61 3.57 34.60
CA TYR A 129 7.26 2.63 33.69
C TYR A 129 8.25 1.70 34.41
N GLU A 130 9.09 2.23 35.30
CA GLU A 130 10.04 1.39 36.06
C GLU A 130 9.33 0.37 36.97
N LEU A 131 8.19 0.74 37.59
CA LEU A 131 7.39 -0.21 38.36
C LEU A 131 6.85 -1.36 37.48
N LEU A 132 6.30 -1.03 36.31
CA LEU A 132 5.78 -2.05 35.38
C LEU A 132 6.90 -2.93 34.84
N LYS A 133 8.06 -2.34 34.55
CA LYS A 133 9.27 -3.03 34.10
C LYS A 133 9.80 -4.01 35.15
N GLU A 134 9.74 -3.65 36.42
CA GLU A 134 10.10 -4.55 37.53
C GLU A 134 9.24 -5.82 37.51
N VAL A 135 7.92 -5.69 37.36
CA VAL A 135 6.98 -6.82 37.28
C VAL A 135 7.22 -7.66 36.02
N VAL A 136 7.53 -7.03 34.88
CA VAL A 136 7.83 -7.75 33.62
C VAL A 136 9.17 -8.49 33.71
N SER A 137 10.18 -7.89 34.33
CA SER A 137 11.54 -8.45 34.43
C SER A 137 11.60 -9.61 35.42
N GLU A 138 10.89 -9.49 36.55
CA GLU A 138 10.76 -10.56 37.53
C GLU A 138 9.28 -10.78 37.87
N PRO A 139 8.56 -11.65 37.11
CA PRO A 139 7.12 -11.86 37.26
C PRO A 139 6.71 -12.52 38.58
N TRP A 140 7.61 -13.27 39.23
CA TRP A 140 7.33 -13.93 40.50
C TRP A 140 7.48 -12.97 41.67
N SER A 141 6.40 -12.74 42.41
CA SER A 141 6.43 -11.85 43.59
C SER A 141 7.47 -12.27 44.62
N ALA A 142 7.60 -13.57 44.87
CA ALA A 142 8.57 -14.14 45.81
C ALA A 142 10.04 -13.91 45.42
N LEU A 143 10.34 -13.66 44.14
CA LEU A 143 11.70 -13.45 43.64
C LEU A 143 12.11 -11.97 43.59
N ARG A 144 11.18 -11.03 43.82
CA ARG A 144 11.45 -9.58 43.82
C ARG A 144 12.07 -9.04 45.12
N GLY A 145 12.50 -9.91 46.04
CA GLY A 145 13.15 -9.53 47.30
C GLY A 145 12.30 -8.58 48.16
N ASP A 146 12.89 -7.49 48.63
CA ASP A 146 12.24 -6.49 49.49
C ASP A 146 11.35 -5.50 48.72
N SER A 147 11.02 -5.78 47.46
CA SER A 147 10.13 -4.92 46.69
C SER A 147 8.77 -4.74 47.35
N THR A 148 8.27 -3.51 47.31
CA THR A 148 6.91 -3.18 47.74
C THR A 148 5.86 -3.41 46.66
N VAL A 149 6.28 -3.76 45.43
CA VAL A 149 5.37 -3.96 44.30
C VAL A 149 4.61 -5.28 44.46
N ARG A 150 3.30 -5.20 44.29
CA ARG A 150 2.35 -6.30 44.38
C ARG A 150 1.56 -6.39 43.09
N VAL A 151 1.31 -7.62 42.67
CA VAL A 151 0.38 -7.96 41.58
C VAL A 151 -0.83 -8.59 42.24
N CYS A 152 -2.03 -8.23 41.79
CA CYS A 152 -3.27 -8.75 42.30
C CYS A 152 -4.16 -9.23 41.16
N ASP A 153 -4.84 -10.35 41.37
CA ASP A 153 -5.98 -10.73 40.55
C ASP A 153 -7.20 -9.91 40.90
N VAL A 154 -8.07 -9.74 39.91
CA VAL A 154 -9.31 -8.97 40.04
C VAL A 154 -10.50 -9.91 40.00
N SER A 155 -11.39 -9.83 40.99
CA SER A 155 -12.63 -10.59 41.02
C SER A 155 -13.84 -9.68 41.20
N LEU A 156 -14.97 -10.10 40.66
CA LEU A 156 -16.27 -9.46 40.81
C LEU A 156 -17.13 -10.18 41.85
N GLY A 157 -17.93 -9.46 42.62
CA GLY A 157 -18.85 -10.01 43.62
C GLY A 157 -18.51 -9.56 45.04
N ASN A 158 -18.74 -10.43 46.02
CA ASN A 158 -18.53 -10.13 47.43
C ASN A 158 -17.61 -11.18 48.09
N THR A 159 -17.33 -10.99 49.38
CA THR A 159 -16.46 -11.89 50.15
C THR A 159 -16.96 -13.33 50.22
N GLN A 160 -18.27 -13.56 50.10
CA GLN A 160 -18.87 -14.90 50.11
C GLN A 160 -18.82 -15.56 48.73
N ARG A 161 -18.98 -14.77 47.66
CA ARG A 161 -19.04 -15.26 46.28
C ARG A 161 -18.35 -14.28 45.35
N SER A 162 -17.18 -14.70 44.86
CA SER A 162 -16.32 -13.94 43.96
C SER A 162 -16.11 -14.66 42.63
N TYR A 163 -16.05 -13.91 41.55
CA TYR A 163 -15.87 -14.39 40.18
C TYR A 163 -14.63 -13.75 39.57
N LEU A 164 -13.61 -14.57 39.29
CA LEU A 164 -12.34 -14.11 38.74
C LEU A 164 -12.52 -13.49 37.34
N LEU A 165 -11.93 -12.31 37.13
CA LEU A 165 -11.71 -11.73 35.81
C LEU A 165 -10.44 -12.36 35.23
N LEU A 166 -10.61 -13.41 34.44
CA LEU A 166 -9.53 -14.24 33.93
C LEU A 166 -8.52 -13.40 33.14
N GLY A 167 -7.27 -13.44 33.59
CA GLY A 167 -6.14 -12.74 33.00
C GLY A 167 -6.02 -11.25 33.36
N ALA A 168 -7.04 -10.64 34.00
CA ALA A 168 -6.96 -9.26 34.45
C ALA A 168 -6.12 -9.16 35.72
N MET A 169 -5.18 -8.23 35.74
CA MET A 169 -4.28 -8.02 36.87
C MET A 169 -4.18 -6.55 37.24
N VAL A 170 -3.93 -6.30 38.52
CA VAL A 170 -3.62 -4.98 39.07
C VAL A 170 -2.20 -4.97 39.59
N MET A 171 -1.41 -3.98 39.18
CA MET A 171 -0.05 -3.76 39.68
C MET A 171 -0.05 -2.48 40.52
N THR A 172 0.44 -2.57 41.76
CA THR A 172 0.50 -1.43 42.69
C THR A 172 1.55 -1.70 43.78
N ARG A 173 1.68 -0.81 44.77
CA ARG A 173 2.51 -1.02 45.96
C ARG A 173 1.68 -1.53 47.14
N GLN A 174 2.35 -2.19 48.08
CA GLN A 174 1.75 -2.69 49.33
C GLN A 174 0.98 -1.59 50.08
N ALA A 175 1.51 -0.36 50.14
CA ALA A 175 0.86 0.77 50.80
C ALA A 175 -0.56 1.06 50.25
N ALA A 176 -0.79 0.90 48.94
CA ALA A 176 -2.09 1.11 48.32
C ALA A 176 -3.09 -0.01 48.63
N LEU A 177 -2.61 -1.20 48.98
CA LEU A 177 -3.43 -2.33 49.41
C LEU A 177 -3.78 -2.23 50.90
N ASP A 178 -2.85 -1.68 51.70
CA ASP A 178 -3.06 -1.45 53.13
C ASP A 178 -4.06 -0.30 53.38
N ASP A 179 -3.95 0.78 52.59
CA ASP A 179 -4.92 1.87 52.56
C ASP A 179 -5.42 2.12 51.13
N HIS A 180 -6.63 1.67 50.83
CA HIS A 180 -7.23 1.82 49.51
C HIS A 180 -7.47 3.29 49.08
N GLN A 181 -7.46 4.24 50.02
CA GLN A 181 -7.64 5.67 49.75
C GLN A 181 -6.31 6.40 49.56
N ALA A 182 -5.17 5.76 49.84
CA ALA A 182 -3.86 6.36 49.65
C ALA A 182 -3.68 6.79 48.19
N ASP A 183 -3.06 7.96 48.00
CA ASP A 183 -2.69 8.51 46.69
C ASP A 183 -1.44 7.80 46.16
N GLU A 184 -1.63 6.53 45.80
CA GLU A 184 -0.62 5.64 45.25
C GLU A 184 -1.13 5.09 43.92
N LEU A 185 -0.30 5.24 42.88
CA LEU A 185 -0.68 4.85 41.52
C LEU A 185 -0.97 3.35 41.41
N VAL A 186 -2.10 3.04 40.77
CA VAL A 186 -2.59 1.68 40.55
C VAL A 186 -2.76 1.44 39.06
N TYR A 187 -2.21 0.34 38.55
CA TYR A 187 -2.26 0.02 37.12
C TYR A 187 -3.12 -1.21 36.88
N LEU A 188 -4.21 -1.05 36.14
CA LEU A 188 -5.05 -2.14 35.67
C LEU A 188 -4.58 -2.57 34.29
N PHE A 189 -4.17 -3.83 34.17
CA PHE A 189 -3.90 -4.48 32.89
C PHE A 189 -4.94 -5.57 32.63
N VAL A 190 -5.58 -5.51 31.47
CA VAL A 190 -6.54 -6.52 31.03
C VAL A 190 -6.13 -7.01 29.64
N PRO A 191 -5.97 -8.32 29.43
CA PRO A 191 -5.66 -8.86 28.12
C PRO A 191 -6.87 -8.80 27.19
N GLY A 192 -6.67 -9.18 25.95
CA GLY A 192 -7.68 -9.34 24.93
C GLY A 192 -7.89 -8.12 24.04
N LEU A 193 -8.63 -8.31 22.95
CA LEU A 193 -8.77 -7.32 21.87
C LEU A 193 -9.18 -5.92 22.35
N ALA A 194 -10.12 -5.86 23.29
CA ALA A 194 -10.64 -4.61 23.86
C ALA A 194 -10.03 -4.24 25.23
N GLY A 195 -9.02 -5.00 25.67
CA GLY A 195 -8.28 -4.75 26.90
C GLY A 195 -7.30 -3.58 26.78
N GLY A 196 -6.39 -3.48 27.75
CA GLY A 196 -5.34 -2.46 27.75
C GLY A 196 -4.75 -2.21 29.12
N LEU A 197 -3.98 -1.13 29.21
CA LEU A 197 -3.36 -0.62 30.42
C LEU A 197 -4.00 0.71 30.80
N HIS A 198 -4.41 0.85 32.07
CA HIS A 198 -4.95 2.11 32.60
C HIS A 198 -4.41 2.38 34.00
N ALA A 199 -4.06 3.64 34.27
CA ALA A 199 -3.59 4.10 35.58
C ALA A 199 -4.70 4.79 36.36
N PHE A 200 -4.71 4.59 37.67
CA PHE A 200 -5.60 5.24 38.64
C PHE A 200 -4.77 5.85 39.77
N GLY A 201 -5.29 6.88 40.43
CA GLY A 201 -4.61 7.52 41.57
C GLY A 201 -4.70 6.72 42.87
N SER A 202 -5.65 5.79 42.98
CA SER A 202 -5.79 4.93 44.16
C SER A 202 -6.56 3.64 43.86
N VAL A 203 -6.51 2.67 44.78
CA VAL A 203 -7.29 1.43 44.68
C VAL A 203 -8.79 1.73 44.75
N ALA A 204 -9.20 2.71 45.57
CA ALA A 204 -10.59 3.14 45.66
C ALA A 204 -11.12 3.66 44.32
N GLN A 205 -10.35 4.51 43.62
CA GLN A 205 -10.72 5.01 42.29
C GLN A 205 -10.85 3.88 41.27
N LEU A 206 -9.89 2.95 41.24
CA LEU A 206 -9.95 1.76 40.38
C LEU A 206 -11.23 0.97 40.62
N LYS A 207 -11.53 0.65 41.89
CA LYS A 207 -12.69 -0.19 42.21
C LYS A 207 -13.99 0.52 41.81
N VAL A 208 -14.13 1.82 42.05
CA VAL A 208 -15.32 2.60 41.66
C VAL A 208 -15.49 2.63 40.15
N ALA A 209 -14.43 2.96 39.40
CA ALA A 209 -14.47 3.02 37.95
C ALA A 209 -14.79 1.66 37.32
N LEU A 210 -14.15 0.58 37.82
CA LEU A 210 -14.40 -0.77 37.34
C LEU A 210 -15.84 -1.22 37.66
N ALA A 211 -16.33 -1.02 38.88
CA ALA A 211 -17.70 -1.35 39.25
C ALA A 211 -18.74 -0.63 38.36
N ARG A 212 -18.51 0.65 38.09
CA ARG A 212 -19.35 1.42 37.17
C ARG A 212 -19.31 0.85 35.75
N SER A 213 -18.12 0.46 35.28
CA SER A 213 -17.93 -0.09 33.94
C SER A 213 -18.63 -1.43 33.75
N VAL A 214 -18.49 -2.30 34.73
CA VAL A 214 -19.12 -3.62 34.73
C VAL A 214 -20.66 -3.49 34.80
N ARG A 215 -21.20 -2.51 35.54
CA ARG A 215 -22.65 -2.25 35.61
C ARG A 215 -23.23 -1.59 34.36
N ALA A 216 -22.45 -0.75 33.68
CA ALA A 216 -22.89 -0.08 32.46
C ALA A 216 -23.00 -1.04 31.27
N ASP A 217 -22.20 -2.10 31.27
CA ASP A 217 -22.22 -3.14 30.23
C ASP A 217 -22.13 -4.55 30.86
N PRO A 218 -23.21 -5.04 31.48
CA PRO A 218 -23.20 -6.29 32.25
C PRO A 218 -23.04 -7.54 31.37
N ASP A 219 -23.19 -7.41 30.04
CA ASP A 219 -23.09 -8.50 29.07
C ASP A 219 -21.93 -8.34 28.07
N GLY A 220 -21.16 -7.26 28.17
CA GLY A 220 -20.07 -6.99 27.26
C GLY A 220 -18.70 -7.40 27.79
N PHE A 221 -17.72 -6.52 27.56
CA PHE A 221 -16.29 -6.83 27.67
C PHE A 221 -15.90 -7.52 28.98
N TRP A 222 -16.32 -6.95 30.12
CA TRP A 222 -15.92 -7.45 31.44
C TRP A 222 -16.44 -8.86 31.75
N LEU A 223 -17.69 -9.17 31.33
CA LEU A 223 -18.25 -10.50 31.55
C LEU A 223 -17.60 -11.54 30.62
N GLY A 224 -17.05 -11.11 29.48
CA GLY A 224 -16.21 -11.94 28.61
C GLY A 224 -15.02 -12.55 29.34
N HIS A 225 -14.43 -11.82 30.28
CA HIS A 225 -13.34 -12.29 31.13
C HIS A 225 -13.78 -13.21 32.28
N VAL A 226 -15.08 -13.43 32.49
CA VAL A 226 -15.57 -14.42 33.46
C VAL A 226 -15.81 -15.74 32.76
N SER A 227 -15.44 -16.86 33.39
CA SER A 227 -15.73 -18.21 32.89
C SER A 227 -17.21 -18.37 32.54
N LEU A 228 -17.51 -18.92 31.36
CA LEU A 228 -18.87 -19.03 30.82
C LEU A 228 -19.85 -19.69 31.82
N LYS A 229 -19.39 -20.72 32.57
CA LYS A 229 -20.19 -21.42 33.60
C LYS A 229 -20.64 -20.51 34.75
N SER A 230 -19.90 -19.42 35.00
CA SER A 230 -20.08 -18.53 36.16
C SER A 230 -20.68 -17.18 35.79
N ARG A 231 -20.85 -16.87 34.50
CA ARG A 231 -21.35 -15.57 34.01
C ARG A 231 -22.73 -15.20 34.56
N ALA A 232 -23.66 -16.14 34.60
CA ALA A 232 -24.99 -15.89 35.15
C ALA A 232 -24.93 -15.48 36.63
N GLY A 233 -24.06 -16.13 37.40
CA GLY A 233 -23.82 -15.79 38.80
C GLY A 233 -23.12 -14.44 38.96
N ALA A 234 -22.09 -14.16 38.16
CA ALA A 234 -21.40 -12.88 38.16
C ALA A 234 -22.36 -11.73 37.84
N ARG A 235 -23.21 -11.89 36.82
CA ARG A 235 -24.25 -10.92 36.45
C ARG A 235 -25.20 -10.63 37.60
N ALA A 236 -25.68 -11.67 38.28
CA ALA A 236 -26.55 -11.52 39.44
C ALA A 236 -25.85 -10.75 40.59
N ALA A 237 -24.56 -11.03 40.83
CA ALA A 237 -23.78 -10.35 41.85
C ALA A 237 -23.50 -8.87 41.52
N ILE A 238 -23.25 -8.55 40.25
CA ILE A 238 -23.06 -7.16 39.76
C ILE A 238 -24.35 -6.34 39.90
N SER A 239 -25.49 -6.98 39.63
CA SER A 239 -26.82 -6.35 39.60
C SER A 239 -27.44 -6.18 40.99
N ALA A 240 -26.90 -6.86 42.00
CA ALA A 240 -27.38 -6.70 43.38
C ALA A 240 -27.03 -5.30 43.90
N GLU A 241 -28.04 -4.57 44.39
CA GLU A 241 -27.90 -3.25 45.04
C GLU A 241 -27.30 -3.40 46.46
N ALA A 242 -26.07 -3.90 46.56
CA ALA A 242 -25.32 -3.89 47.81
C ALA A 242 -24.45 -2.63 47.92
N GLU A 243 -24.34 -2.09 49.15
CA GLU A 243 -23.47 -0.94 49.50
C GLU A 243 -21.98 -1.23 49.24
N ASP A 244 -21.59 -2.50 49.15
CA ASP A 244 -20.21 -2.91 48.91
C ASP A 244 -19.81 -2.80 47.43
N ASN A 245 -18.59 -2.29 47.21
CA ASN A 245 -17.97 -2.26 45.90
C ASN A 245 -17.73 -3.71 45.40
N PRO A 246 -18.28 -4.13 44.25
CA PRO A 246 -18.20 -5.51 43.78
C PRO A 246 -16.79 -5.95 43.37
N VAL A 247 -15.76 -5.10 43.50
CA VAL A 247 -14.41 -5.39 43.03
C VAL A 247 -13.50 -5.82 44.20
N ILE A 248 -13.00 -7.05 44.11
CA ILE A 248 -12.11 -7.67 45.08
C ILE A 248 -10.73 -7.83 44.43
N LEU A 249 -9.70 -7.37 45.14
CA LEU A 249 -8.30 -7.59 44.76
C LEU A 249 -7.71 -8.66 45.68
N ARG A 250 -7.01 -9.63 45.10
CA ARG A 250 -6.28 -10.66 45.85
C ARG A 250 -4.83 -10.67 45.38
N VAL A 251 -3.89 -10.56 46.31
CA VAL A 251 -2.46 -10.62 45.98
C VAL A 251 -2.17 -11.96 45.32
N LEU A 252 -1.50 -11.88 44.17
CA LEU A 252 -1.13 -13.02 43.36
C LEU A 252 0.07 -13.73 43.98
N ASP A 253 -0.09 -15.02 44.25
CA ASP A 253 0.98 -15.93 44.66
C ASP A 253 1.36 -16.85 43.49
N GLY A 254 2.09 -16.29 42.53
CA GLY A 254 2.44 -16.97 41.29
C GLY A 254 3.10 -16.06 40.25
N HIS A 255 3.34 -16.61 39.06
CA HIS A 255 3.90 -15.87 37.93
C HIS A 255 2.83 -14.96 37.31
N ALA A 256 3.04 -13.64 37.34
CA ALA A 256 2.08 -12.59 36.92
C ALA A 256 1.37 -12.86 35.58
N PHE A 257 2.11 -13.30 34.57
CA PHE A 257 1.55 -13.52 33.22
C PHE A 257 1.10 -14.96 32.93
N ASN A 258 1.72 -15.98 33.53
CA ASN A 258 1.40 -17.38 33.22
C ASN A 258 0.08 -17.76 33.87
N LEU A 259 -0.15 -17.41 35.14
CA LEU A 259 -1.35 -17.84 35.85
C LEU A 259 -2.63 -17.37 35.14
N GLY A 260 -2.65 -16.11 34.70
CA GLY A 260 -3.79 -15.59 33.94
C GLY A 260 -4.02 -16.30 32.60
N VAL A 261 -2.97 -16.73 31.91
CA VAL A 261 -3.09 -17.53 30.68
C VAL A 261 -3.56 -18.95 31.00
N GLU A 262 -3.00 -19.57 32.03
CA GLU A 262 -3.37 -20.90 32.53
C GLU A 262 -4.85 -20.95 32.91
N ASP A 263 -5.34 -19.97 33.67
CA ASP A 263 -6.74 -19.87 34.08
C ASP A 263 -7.69 -19.73 32.89
N GLN A 264 -7.31 -18.96 31.86
CA GLN A 264 -8.11 -18.83 30.64
C GLN A 264 -8.13 -20.13 29.82
N ILE A 265 -6.99 -20.82 29.71
CA ILE A 265 -6.89 -22.12 29.03
C ILE A 265 -7.69 -23.18 29.79
N ALA A 266 -7.54 -23.25 31.11
CA ALA A 266 -8.25 -24.18 31.98
C ALA A 266 -9.76 -23.94 31.92
N SER A 267 -10.19 -22.67 31.94
CA SER A 267 -11.61 -22.33 31.75
C SER A 267 -12.10 -22.78 30.38
N TYR A 268 -11.34 -22.60 29.29
CA TYR A 268 -11.75 -23.11 27.97
C TYR A 268 -11.91 -24.64 27.99
N GLN A 269 -10.91 -25.36 28.52
CA GLN A 269 -10.92 -26.83 28.59
C GLN A 269 -12.13 -27.33 29.40
N GLU A 270 -12.43 -26.72 30.53
CA GLU A 270 -13.59 -27.05 31.35
C GLU A 270 -14.90 -26.87 30.58
N ILE A 271 -15.10 -25.73 29.92
CA ILE A 271 -16.32 -25.48 29.16
C ILE A 271 -16.46 -26.46 27.99
N THR A 272 -15.37 -26.78 27.29
CA THR A 272 -15.42 -27.80 26.22
C THR A 272 -15.77 -29.19 26.75
N ALA A 273 -15.31 -29.56 27.95
CA ALA A 273 -15.66 -30.82 28.60
C ALA A 273 -17.14 -30.86 29.00
N LEU A 274 -17.69 -29.76 29.52
CA LEU A 274 -19.12 -29.64 29.84
C LEU A 274 -19.99 -29.77 28.60
N MET A 275 -19.60 -29.11 27.49
CA MET A 275 -20.29 -29.23 26.19
C MET A 275 -20.24 -30.67 25.65
N ALA A 276 -19.08 -31.34 25.75
CA ALA A 276 -18.95 -32.75 25.38
C ALA A 276 -19.82 -33.67 26.24
N GLY A 277 -20.05 -33.31 27.51
CA GLY A 277 -20.97 -33.97 28.44
C GLY A 277 -22.45 -33.63 28.25
N GLY A 278 -22.81 -32.84 27.23
CA GLY A 278 -24.19 -32.47 26.91
C GLY A 278 -24.77 -31.29 27.69
N GLN A 279 -23.93 -30.53 28.42
CA GLN A 279 -24.34 -29.29 29.08
C GLN A 279 -24.06 -28.08 28.17
N TRP A 280 -25.14 -27.48 27.65
CA TRP A 280 -25.06 -26.37 26.71
C TRP A 280 -25.27 -25.04 27.42
N LEU A 281 -24.33 -24.10 27.23
CA LEU A 281 -24.29 -22.81 27.93
C LEU A 281 -24.65 -21.62 27.02
N TYR A 282 -24.82 -21.86 25.71
CA TYR A 282 -25.33 -20.86 24.77
C TYR A 282 -26.76 -21.20 24.39
N ASP A 283 -27.64 -20.23 24.54
CA ASP A 283 -29.03 -20.37 24.11
C ASP A 283 -29.11 -20.43 22.58
N GLN A 284 -29.94 -21.34 22.06
CA GLN A 284 -30.35 -21.41 20.64
C GLN A 284 -29.22 -21.62 19.61
N SER A 285 -28.10 -22.24 20.00
CA SER A 285 -26.97 -22.53 19.10
C SER A 285 -26.79 -24.04 18.86
N THR A 286 -26.36 -24.44 17.67
CA THR A 286 -25.92 -25.84 17.46
C THR A 286 -24.63 -26.13 18.25
N PRO A 287 -24.27 -27.40 18.51
CA PRO A 287 -23.01 -27.73 19.18
C PRO A 287 -21.78 -27.14 18.46
N GLU A 288 -21.77 -27.18 17.12
CA GLU A 288 -20.70 -26.61 16.31
C GLU A 288 -20.60 -25.10 16.45
N GLN A 289 -21.73 -24.39 16.40
CA GLN A 289 -21.78 -22.94 16.55
C GLN A 289 -21.36 -22.50 17.95
N SER A 290 -21.75 -23.28 18.97
CA SER A 290 -21.39 -23.04 20.37
C SER A 290 -19.88 -23.16 20.59
N LEU A 291 -19.27 -24.21 20.04
CA LEU A 291 -17.84 -24.43 20.11
C LEU A 291 -17.07 -23.34 19.36
N GLU A 292 -17.51 -22.98 18.15
CA GLU A 292 -16.89 -21.93 17.35
C GLU A 292 -16.95 -20.58 18.07
N ARG A 293 -18.10 -20.23 18.63
CA ARG A 293 -18.27 -19.02 19.43
C ARG A 293 -17.35 -19.00 20.65
N LEU A 294 -17.24 -20.12 21.36
CA LEU A 294 -16.33 -20.25 22.49
C LEU A 294 -14.87 -20.05 22.06
N ARG A 295 -14.45 -20.61 20.92
CA ARG A 295 -13.09 -20.44 20.40
C ARG A 295 -12.78 -18.99 20.04
N LEU A 296 -13.67 -18.34 19.32
CA LEU A 296 -13.51 -16.93 18.95
C LEU A 296 -13.44 -16.04 20.19
N GLU A 297 -14.32 -16.28 21.16
CA GLU A 297 -14.32 -15.53 22.41
C GLU A 297 -13.04 -15.78 23.23
N THR A 298 -12.63 -17.04 23.40
CA THR A 298 -11.38 -17.38 24.09
C THR A 298 -10.17 -16.80 23.37
N ALA A 299 -10.10 -16.88 22.05
CA ALA A 299 -9.06 -16.25 21.24
C ALA A 299 -9.01 -14.74 21.51
N HIS A 300 -10.13 -14.04 21.38
CA HIS A 300 -10.19 -12.60 21.63
C HIS A 300 -9.75 -12.21 23.03
N ASN A 301 -10.05 -13.00 24.06
CA ASN A 301 -9.65 -12.72 25.45
C ASN A 301 -8.21 -13.15 25.76
N LEU A 302 -7.66 -14.08 24.99
CA LEU A 302 -6.29 -14.57 25.16
C LEU A 302 -5.24 -13.62 24.59
N MET A 303 -5.62 -12.78 23.61
CA MET A 303 -4.66 -11.91 22.92
C MET A 303 -3.97 -10.90 23.86
N ALA A 304 -2.80 -10.42 23.47
CA ALA A 304 -2.25 -9.19 24.02
C ALA A 304 -3.15 -7.99 23.63
N PRO A 305 -3.35 -7.00 24.52
CA PRO A 305 -4.29 -5.93 24.27
C PRO A 305 -3.74 -4.86 23.33
N GLY A 306 -4.54 -4.45 22.36
CA GLY A 306 -4.24 -3.36 21.43
C GLY A 306 -4.84 -2.01 21.86
N ASN A 307 -4.69 -0.99 21.02
CA ASN A 307 -5.24 0.34 21.26
C ASN A 307 -5.77 0.97 19.96
N GLU A 308 -7.02 0.68 19.62
CA GLU A 308 -7.66 1.13 18.37
C GLU A 308 -7.71 2.66 18.27
N ALA A 309 -7.98 3.35 19.39
CA ALA A 309 -8.02 4.80 19.45
C ALA A 309 -6.65 5.44 19.13
N ARG A 310 -5.56 4.85 19.63
CA ARG A 310 -4.20 5.29 19.29
C ARG A 310 -3.90 5.04 17.81
N VAL A 311 -4.23 3.86 17.28
CA VAL A 311 -3.97 3.53 15.86
C VAL A 311 -4.67 4.55 14.96
N GLN A 312 -5.95 4.82 15.21
CA GLN A 312 -6.69 5.83 14.44
C GLN A 312 -6.09 7.23 14.60
N ALA A 313 -5.63 7.61 15.79
CA ALA A 313 -4.96 8.90 16.01
C ALA A 313 -3.61 9.00 15.28
N ILE A 314 -2.82 7.92 15.22
CA ILE A 314 -1.57 7.86 14.45
C ILE A 314 -1.86 8.12 12.97
N ASP A 315 -2.88 7.47 12.41
CA ASP A 315 -3.27 7.66 11.02
C ASP A 315 -3.70 9.12 10.75
N GLN A 316 -4.50 9.71 11.64
CA GLN A 316 -4.92 11.10 11.54
C GLN A 316 -3.74 12.07 11.60
N VAL A 317 -2.82 11.91 12.55
CA VAL A 317 -1.62 12.74 12.66
C VAL A 317 -0.72 12.54 11.43
N ALA A 318 -0.59 11.31 10.92
CA ALA A 318 0.17 11.05 9.69
C ALA A 318 -0.43 11.74 8.47
N GLU A 319 -1.76 11.78 8.35
CA GLU A 319 -2.46 12.56 7.31
C GLU A 319 -2.29 14.07 7.50
N GLN A 320 -2.33 14.57 8.74
CA GLN A 320 -2.08 15.98 9.02
C GLN A 320 -0.66 16.41 8.64
N LEU A 321 0.35 15.61 9.00
CA LEU A 321 1.74 15.88 8.66
C LEU A 321 1.98 15.82 7.15
N ARG A 322 1.37 14.87 6.45
CA ARG A 322 1.39 14.80 4.97
C ARG A 322 0.74 16.04 4.35
N THR A 323 -0.42 16.43 4.86
CA THR A 323 -1.15 17.62 4.39
C THR A 323 -0.37 18.90 4.65
N ALA A 324 0.24 19.05 5.83
CA ALA A 324 1.08 20.19 6.18
C ALA A 324 2.31 20.28 5.26
N ARG A 325 2.98 19.14 4.99
CA ARG A 325 4.10 19.08 4.06
C ARG A 325 3.69 19.42 2.63
N ALA A 326 2.58 18.86 2.15
CA ALA A 326 2.05 19.16 0.81
C ALA A 326 1.67 20.64 0.69
N THR A 327 1.05 21.22 1.72
CA THR A 327 0.68 22.64 1.76
C THR A 327 1.90 23.56 1.62
N ARG A 328 3.04 23.19 2.22
CA ARG A 328 4.30 23.96 2.09
C ARG A 328 4.93 23.86 0.71
N GLN A 329 4.61 22.81 -0.06
CA GLN A 329 5.06 22.68 -1.45
C GLN A 329 4.17 23.46 -2.42
N LEU A 330 3.03 23.99 -1.95
CA LEU A 330 2.18 24.82 -2.78
C LEU A 330 2.84 26.19 -2.98
N PRO A 331 2.77 26.75 -4.20
CA PRO A 331 3.24 28.10 -4.46
C PRO A 331 2.54 29.16 -3.59
N ASP A 332 3.28 30.17 -3.14
CA ASP A 332 2.76 31.26 -2.28
C ASP A 332 1.54 31.95 -2.88
N TRP A 333 1.54 32.18 -4.21
CA TRP A 333 0.41 32.80 -4.90
C TRP A 333 -0.88 31.99 -4.74
N LEU A 334 -0.80 30.66 -4.66
CA LEU A 334 -1.96 29.79 -4.47
C LEU A 334 -2.40 29.81 -3.00
N LEU A 335 -1.46 29.87 -2.05
CA LEU A 335 -1.75 29.93 -0.62
C LEU A 335 -2.45 31.23 -0.22
N GLN A 336 -2.11 32.35 -0.86
CA GLN A 336 -2.69 33.68 -0.60
C GLN A 336 -4.12 33.84 -1.14
N LEU A 337 -4.60 32.94 -2.00
CA LEU A 337 -5.96 33.02 -2.55
C LEU A 337 -7.04 32.64 -1.52
N PRO A 338 -8.24 33.22 -1.62
CA PRO A 338 -9.41 32.81 -0.82
C PRO A 338 -9.73 31.31 -0.99
N ALA A 339 -10.26 30.69 0.07
CA ALA A 339 -10.58 29.26 0.07
C ALA A 339 -11.50 28.85 -1.09
N GLU A 340 -12.49 29.67 -1.44
CA GLU A 340 -13.39 29.41 -2.57
C GLU A 340 -12.65 29.34 -3.91
N ALA A 341 -11.71 30.25 -4.16
CA ALA A 341 -10.91 30.28 -5.38
C ALA A 341 -9.98 29.07 -5.47
N ARG A 342 -9.35 28.67 -4.35
CA ARG A 342 -8.52 27.46 -4.27
C ARG A 342 -9.34 26.20 -4.53
N ASN A 343 -10.55 26.11 -3.96
CA ASN A 343 -11.46 24.98 -4.18
C ASN A 343 -11.94 24.90 -5.63
N GLY A 344 -12.22 26.04 -6.26
CA GLY A 344 -12.55 26.11 -7.68
C GLY A 344 -11.42 25.59 -8.57
N TYR A 345 -10.18 26.03 -8.30
CA TYR A 345 -8.99 25.57 -9.01
C TYR A 345 -8.73 24.08 -8.81
N ALA A 346 -8.79 23.59 -7.57
CA ALA A 346 -8.61 22.18 -7.25
C ALA A 346 -9.63 21.28 -7.97
N ARG A 347 -10.91 21.69 -7.98
CA ARG A 347 -11.97 20.97 -8.71
C ARG A 347 -11.67 20.94 -10.20
N GLY A 348 -11.24 22.05 -10.78
CA GLY A 348 -10.83 22.13 -12.18
C GLY A 348 -9.67 21.19 -12.50
N LEU A 349 -8.64 21.15 -11.65
CA LEU A 349 -7.48 20.27 -11.79
C LEU A 349 -7.87 18.78 -11.71
N MET A 350 -8.75 18.40 -10.78
CA MET A 350 -9.27 17.03 -10.67
C MET A 350 -10.07 16.62 -11.91
N THR A 351 -10.89 17.52 -12.45
CA THR A 351 -11.64 17.26 -13.68
C THR A 351 -10.70 17.09 -14.88
N TYR A 352 -9.68 17.95 -14.99
CA TYR A 352 -8.66 17.84 -16.02
C TYR A 352 -7.90 16.50 -15.93
N ALA A 353 -7.36 16.15 -14.77
CA ALA A 353 -6.59 14.92 -14.57
C ALA A 353 -7.38 13.66 -14.96
N ARG A 354 -8.66 13.60 -14.58
CA ARG A 354 -9.57 12.51 -14.95
C ARG A 354 -9.78 12.41 -16.45
N ASN A 355 -9.98 13.55 -17.12
CA ASN A 355 -10.23 13.57 -18.56
C ASN A 355 -8.94 13.32 -19.37
N ALA A 356 -7.79 13.74 -18.86
CA ALA A 356 -6.47 13.44 -19.43
C ALA A 356 -6.19 11.94 -19.38
N ALA A 357 -6.39 11.29 -18.23
CA ALA A 357 -6.24 9.83 -18.10
C ALA A 357 -7.19 9.06 -19.05
N TRP A 358 -8.42 9.54 -19.20
CA TRP A 358 -9.35 8.98 -20.18
C TRP A 358 -8.84 9.12 -21.62
N LEU A 359 -8.30 10.29 -22.00
CA LEU A 359 -7.74 10.52 -23.33
C LEU A 359 -6.52 9.63 -23.60
N GLU A 360 -5.64 9.46 -22.62
CA GLU A 360 -4.49 8.55 -22.72
C GLU A 360 -4.94 7.10 -22.99
N GLN A 361 -5.92 6.62 -22.24
CA GLN A 361 -6.47 5.28 -22.41
C GLN A 361 -7.14 5.10 -23.80
N ASP A 362 -7.89 6.11 -24.24
CA ASP A 362 -8.58 6.11 -25.53
C ASP A 362 -7.60 6.17 -26.72
N LEU A 363 -6.53 6.96 -26.62
CA LEU A 363 -5.45 6.99 -27.60
C LEU A 363 -4.67 5.68 -27.63
N ALA A 364 -4.36 5.08 -26.47
CA ALA A 364 -3.68 3.79 -26.40
C ALA A 364 -4.49 2.67 -27.06
N HIS A 365 -5.82 2.75 -27.06
CA HIS A 365 -6.69 1.78 -27.72
C HIS A 365 -6.83 2.03 -29.24
N SER A 366 -6.89 3.29 -29.67
CA SER A 366 -7.14 3.66 -31.07
C SER A 366 -5.87 3.75 -31.92
N LEU A 367 -4.75 4.08 -31.30
CA LEU A 367 -3.46 4.29 -31.94
C LEU A 367 -2.43 3.27 -31.38
N PRO A 368 -2.31 2.07 -31.98
CA PRO A 368 -1.23 1.15 -31.65
C PRO A 368 0.13 1.81 -31.93
N SER A 369 1.20 1.32 -31.31
CA SER A 369 2.54 1.82 -31.64
C SER A 369 2.87 1.62 -33.12
N PHE A 370 3.78 2.43 -33.66
CA PHE A 370 4.22 2.31 -35.05
C PHE A 370 4.72 0.89 -35.35
N GLU A 371 5.41 0.26 -34.41
CA GLU A 371 5.92 -1.11 -34.55
C GLU A 371 4.79 -2.15 -34.69
N VAL A 372 3.78 -2.08 -33.82
CA VAL A 372 2.61 -2.96 -33.85
C VAL A 372 1.83 -2.74 -35.14
N PHE A 373 1.63 -1.47 -35.52
CA PHE A 373 0.95 -1.14 -36.77
C PHE A 373 1.69 -1.69 -37.99
N THR A 374 3.01 -1.52 -38.08
CA THR A 374 3.81 -2.04 -39.19
C THR A 374 3.75 -3.56 -39.25
N ARG A 375 3.93 -4.23 -38.11
CA ARG A 375 3.86 -5.70 -38.04
C ARG A 375 2.51 -6.21 -38.51
N ASP A 376 1.40 -5.65 -38.01
CA ASP A 376 0.07 -6.14 -38.33
C ASP A 376 -0.28 -5.86 -39.80
N THR A 377 0.06 -4.66 -40.31
CA THR A 377 -0.16 -4.28 -41.72
C THR A 377 0.63 -5.19 -42.67
N LEU A 378 1.88 -5.50 -42.32
CA LEU A 378 2.72 -6.39 -43.12
C LEU A 378 2.24 -7.85 -43.02
N ALA A 379 1.82 -8.30 -41.84
CA ALA A 379 1.24 -9.64 -41.67
C ALA A 379 -0.04 -9.82 -42.50
N ASP A 380 -0.91 -8.81 -42.54
CA ASP A 380 -2.11 -8.80 -43.36
C ASP A 380 -1.78 -8.84 -44.86
N ARG A 381 -0.76 -8.08 -45.31
CA ARG A 381 -0.31 -8.10 -46.71
C ARG A 381 0.29 -9.46 -47.09
N LEU A 382 1.18 -10.02 -46.27
CA LEU A 382 1.75 -11.35 -46.49
C LEU A 382 0.66 -12.43 -46.54
N LYS A 383 -0.35 -12.33 -45.67
CA LYS A 383 -1.50 -13.23 -45.67
C LYS A 383 -2.36 -13.07 -46.92
N ALA A 384 -2.55 -11.85 -47.41
CA ALA A 384 -3.31 -11.57 -48.62
C ALA A 384 -2.61 -12.14 -49.88
N ASP A 385 -1.30 -11.93 -49.99
CA ASP A 385 -0.51 -12.28 -51.16
C ASP A 385 -0.14 -13.77 -51.18
N LEU A 386 0.34 -14.30 -50.05
CA LEU A 386 0.89 -15.66 -49.94
C LEU A 386 -0.12 -16.68 -49.41
N LYS A 387 -1.32 -16.23 -49.02
CA LYS A 387 -2.38 -17.05 -48.39
C LYS A 387 -1.92 -17.81 -47.14
N ARG A 388 -0.92 -17.27 -46.43
CA ARG A 388 -0.30 -17.89 -45.25
C ARG A 388 -0.19 -16.87 -44.12
N THR A 389 -0.41 -17.31 -42.88
CA THR A 389 -0.22 -16.48 -41.70
C THR A 389 1.24 -16.53 -41.28
N ILE A 390 2.00 -15.48 -41.59
CA ILE A 390 3.43 -15.37 -41.27
C ILE A 390 3.60 -14.19 -40.30
N ASN A 391 4.33 -14.40 -39.21
CA ASN A 391 4.70 -13.31 -38.31
C ASN A 391 5.92 -12.56 -38.88
N PRO A 392 5.80 -11.28 -39.26
CA PRO A 392 6.92 -10.54 -39.85
C PRO A 392 8.10 -10.31 -38.90
N ASP A 393 7.90 -10.39 -37.58
CA ASP A 393 8.99 -10.25 -36.60
C ASP A 393 9.89 -11.50 -36.53
N ALA A 394 9.34 -12.65 -36.93
CA ALA A 394 10.02 -13.94 -36.97
C ALA A 394 10.92 -14.09 -38.21
N VAL A 395 10.60 -13.36 -39.29
CA VAL A 395 11.45 -13.32 -40.49
C VAL A 395 12.67 -12.47 -40.20
N LYS A 396 13.86 -13.07 -40.25
CA LYS A 396 15.15 -12.43 -40.05
C LYS A 396 15.78 -12.08 -41.38
N VAL A 397 16.18 -10.83 -41.51
CA VAL A 397 16.93 -10.28 -42.63
C VAL A 397 18.36 -10.10 -42.14
N ASP A 398 19.26 -10.93 -42.64
CA ASP A 398 20.69 -10.83 -42.38
C ASP A 398 21.35 -10.04 -43.52
N MET A 399 21.77 -8.81 -43.24
CA MET A 399 22.23 -7.85 -44.24
C MET A 399 23.70 -7.44 -43.97
N PRO A 400 24.56 -7.31 -45.01
CA PRO A 400 25.89 -6.77 -44.84
C PRO A 400 25.89 -5.28 -44.46
N ASP A 401 26.89 -4.87 -43.69
CA ASP A 401 27.07 -3.47 -43.29
C ASP A 401 27.43 -2.57 -44.48
N SER A 402 28.25 -3.06 -45.42
CA SER A 402 28.61 -2.36 -46.66
C SER A 402 28.87 -3.30 -47.84
N VAL A 403 28.61 -2.83 -49.06
CA VAL A 403 28.96 -3.52 -50.31
C VAL A 403 29.63 -2.51 -51.25
N THR A 404 30.85 -2.80 -51.69
CA THR A 404 31.60 -1.95 -52.63
C THR A 404 31.78 -2.68 -53.96
N VAL A 405 31.53 -1.99 -55.07
CA VAL A 405 31.74 -2.57 -56.42
C VAL A 405 33.18 -2.30 -56.84
N GLU A 406 34.00 -3.35 -56.93
CA GLU A 406 35.36 -3.29 -57.43
C GLU A 406 35.41 -3.62 -58.93
N VAL A 407 36.20 -2.88 -59.70
CA VAL A 407 36.46 -3.19 -61.12
C VAL A 407 37.74 -4.01 -61.21
N VAL A 408 37.64 -5.24 -61.71
CA VAL A 408 38.74 -6.20 -61.82
C VAL A 408 39.06 -6.47 -63.29
N GLN A 409 40.35 -6.45 -63.65
CA GLN A 409 40.84 -6.77 -64.99
C GLN A 409 40.99 -8.30 -65.14
N THR A 410 40.50 -8.87 -66.24
CA THR A 410 40.29 -10.32 -66.43
C THR A 410 41.20 -10.94 -67.50
N GLY A 411 42.29 -10.25 -67.89
CA GLY A 411 43.25 -10.71 -68.89
C GLY A 411 44.61 -11.14 -68.31
N ASP A 412 45.28 -12.10 -68.95
CA ASP A 412 46.53 -12.76 -68.51
C ASP A 412 47.82 -11.91 -68.70
N ARG A 413 47.70 -10.59 -68.84
CA ARG A 413 48.83 -9.65 -68.94
C ARG A 413 48.62 -8.44 -68.03
N PRO A 414 49.56 -8.12 -67.13
CA PRO A 414 49.51 -6.87 -66.39
C PRO A 414 49.98 -5.74 -67.30
N GLU A 415 49.07 -5.12 -68.04
CA GLU A 415 49.33 -3.82 -68.65
C GLU A 415 48.92 -2.71 -67.68
N ARG A 416 49.79 -1.69 -67.55
CA ARG A 416 49.59 -0.55 -66.64
C ARG A 416 48.32 0.23 -67.01
N PRO A 417 47.57 0.79 -66.04
CA PRO A 417 46.52 1.74 -66.36
C PRO A 417 47.13 2.98 -67.01
N HIS A 418 46.69 3.33 -68.21
CA HIS A 418 47.03 4.62 -68.81
C HIS A 418 46.39 5.73 -67.96
N LEU A 419 47.23 6.61 -67.40
CA LEU A 419 46.78 7.88 -66.82
C LEU A 419 46.23 8.77 -67.96
N ALA A 420 45.12 9.46 -67.68
CA ALA A 420 44.42 10.32 -68.61
C ALA A 420 45.37 11.28 -69.36
N GLY A 421 45.41 11.17 -70.69
CA GLY A 421 46.17 12.09 -71.54
C GLY A 421 46.56 11.59 -72.93
N ASP A 422 46.50 10.29 -73.23
CA ASP A 422 46.91 9.79 -74.55
C ASP A 422 45.73 9.64 -75.51
N ILE A 423 45.75 10.48 -76.54
CA ILE A 423 44.91 10.40 -77.73
C ILE A 423 45.50 9.37 -78.69
N SER A 424 45.03 8.13 -78.63
CA SER A 424 45.21 7.15 -79.70
C SER A 424 44.05 6.15 -79.72
N GLU A 425 43.78 5.67 -80.92
CA GLU A 425 42.53 5.06 -81.37
C GLU A 425 42.05 3.88 -80.53
N SER A 426 40.72 3.79 -80.45
CA SER A 426 39.93 2.79 -79.75
C SER A 426 40.36 1.35 -80.08
N ILE A 427 41.14 0.74 -79.20
CA ILE A 427 41.12 -0.71 -79.00
C ILE A 427 40.10 -0.95 -77.90
N ALA A 428 39.01 -1.65 -78.23
CA ALA A 428 38.07 -2.13 -77.23
C ALA A 428 38.81 -3.10 -76.29
N ILE A 429 39.24 -2.62 -75.12
CA ILE A 429 39.71 -3.47 -74.03
C ILE A 429 38.44 -4.11 -73.43
N THR A 430 38.15 -5.34 -73.81
CA THR A 430 36.93 -6.08 -73.41
C THR A 430 37.06 -6.80 -72.06
N ASP A 431 38.16 -6.62 -71.34
CA ASP A 431 38.54 -7.53 -70.26
C ASP A 431 38.43 -6.90 -68.85
N PHE A 432 37.37 -6.12 -68.60
CA PHE A 432 37.02 -5.68 -67.24
C PHE A 432 35.72 -6.35 -66.78
N SER A 433 35.75 -6.92 -65.58
CA SER A 433 34.56 -7.44 -64.89
C SER A 433 34.39 -6.70 -63.56
N THR A 434 33.15 -6.47 -63.16
CA THR A 434 32.83 -5.90 -61.84
C THR A 434 32.62 -7.03 -60.84
N ARG A 435 33.20 -6.89 -59.64
CA ARG A 435 33.00 -7.80 -58.51
C ARG A 435 32.48 -7.02 -57.32
N ASP A 436 31.40 -7.51 -56.72
CA ASP A 436 30.89 -6.98 -55.46
C ASP A 436 31.79 -7.48 -54.31
N ASP A 437 32.47 -6.57 -53.61
CA ASP A 437 33.16 -6.85 -52.34
C ASP A 437 32.20 -6.59 -51.17
N VAL A 438 31.90 -7.64 -50.40
CA VAL A 438 30.84 -7.65 -49.39
C VAL A 438 31.48 -7.73 -48.01
N SER A 439 31.11 -6.81 -47.11
CA SER A 439 31.65 -6.79 -45.76
C SER A 439 31.37 -8.09 -44.99
N LEU A 440 32.36 -8.55 -44.22
CA LEU A 440 32.20 -9.67 -43.29
C LEU A 440 31.31 -9.30 -42.09
N SER A 441 31.24 -8.02 -41.75
CA SER A 441 30.33 -7.45 -40.74
C SER A 441 28.90 -7.46 -41.27
N ARG A 442 27.97 -8.08 -40.51
CA ARG A 442 26.56 -8.21 -40.87
C ARG A 442 25.68 -7.92 -39.66
N HIS A 443 24.50 -7.37 -39.90
CA HIS A 443 23.49 -7.12 -38.89
C HIS A 443 22.18 -7.81 -39.27
N THR A 444 21.50 -8.34 -38.25
CA THR A 444 20.23 -9.02 -38.42
C THR A 444 19.09 -8.15 -37.90
N ILE A 445 18.10 -7.89 -38.74
CA ILE A 445 16.87 -7.16 -38.38
C ILE A 445 15.64 -8.00 -38.72
N SER A 446 14.49 -7.71 -38.11
CA SER A 446 13.24 -8.34 -38.53
C SER A 446 12.72 -7.73 -39.82
N LEU A 447 11.88 -8.46 -40.55
CA LEU A 447 11.24 -7.94 -41.75
C LEU A 447 10.34 -6.73 -41.45
N SER A 448 9.65 -6.73 -40.31
CA SER A 448 8.90 -5.56 -39.82
C SER A 448 9.78 -4.35 -39.51
N ALA A 449 11.01 -4.55 -39.06
CA ALA A 449 11.97 -3.48 -38.84
C ALA A 449 12.48 -2.93 -40.17
N LEU A 450 12.81 -3.81 -41.12
CA LEU A 450 13.17 -3.41 -42.48
C LEU A 450 12.06 -2.57 -43.13
N ALA A 451 10.80 -2.97 -42.99
CA ALA A 451 9.65 -2.23 -43.50
C ALA A 451 9.52 -0.82 -42.90
N ARG A 452 9.91 -0.62 -41.63
CA ARG A 452 9.90 0.71 -40.98
C ARG A 452 10.99 1.64 -41.48
N HIS A 453 12.11 1.10 -41.97
CA HIS A 453 13.22 1.91 -42.48
C HIS A 453 12.94 2.52 -43.86
N ASN A 454 11.85 2.11 -44.52
CA ASN A 454 11.46 2.50 -45.89
C ASN A 454 12.57 2.23 -46.91
N ILE A 455 12.40 1.21 -47.76
CA ILE A 455 13.42 0.89 -48.76
C ILE A 455 13.39 1.95 -49.86
N ASP A 456 14.48 2.69 -50.02
CA ASP A 456 14.66 3.55 -51.17
C ASP A 456 15.24 2.73 -52.32
N VAL A 457 14.43 2.53 -53.36
CA VAL A 457 14.82 1.74 -54.54
C VAL A 457 15.79 2.53 -55.43
N GLU A 458 15.88 3.85 -55.27
CA GLU A 458 16.84 4.70 -55.98
C GLU A 458 18.21 4.75 -55.29
N ASP A 459 18.33 4.28 -54.04
CA ASP A 459 19.61 4.18 -53.33
C ASP A 459 20.37 2.91 -53.75
N GLU A 460 21.33 3.09 -54.67
CA GLU A 460 22.21 2.02 -55.17
C GLU A 460 22.93 1.27 -54.04
N GLN A 461 23.34 1.93 -52.97
CA GLN A 461 24.05 1.30 -51.85
C GLN A 461 23.11 0.44 -51.01
N GLN A 462 21.89 0.92 -50.74
CA GLN A 462 20.87 0.14 -50.04
C GLN A 462 20.46 -1.09 -50.86
N MET A 463 20.33 -0.93 -52.18
CA MET A 463 19.98 -2.00 -53.12
C MET A 463 21.07 -3.07 -53.22
N LEU A 464 22.35 -2.67 -53.28
CA LEU A 464 23.49 -3.60 -53.23
C LEU A 464 23.51 -4.42 -51.94
N ARG A 465 23.22 -3.79 -50.79
CA ARG A 465 23.16 -4.49 -49.50
C ARG A 465 21.99 -5.49 -49.43
N LEU A 466 20.82 -5.10 -49.93
CA LEU A 466 19.65 -5.97 -50.01
C LEU A 466 19.86 -7.16 -50.97
N LYS A 467 20.58 -6.95 -52.09
CA LYS A 467 20.97 -8.01 -53.04
C LYS A 467 21.82 -9.11 -52.39
N HIS A 468 22.67 -8.74 -51.43
CA HIS A 468 23.54 -9.65 -50.68
C HIS A 468 22.97 -10.04 -49.30
N SER A 469 21.67 -9.82 -49.08
CA SER A 469 20.98 -10.18 -47.84
C SER A 469 20.36 -11.57 -47.90
N HIS A 470 20.28 -12.23 -46.75
CA HIS A 470 19.63 -13.53 -46.59
C HIS A 470 18.38 -13.40 -45.72
N PHE A 471 17.28 -14.02 -46.17
CA PHE A 471 15.99 -13.99 -45.49
C PHE A 471 15.70 -15.37 -44.91
N THR A 472 15.48 -15.45 -43.60
CA THR A 472 15.24 -16.72 -42.91
C THR A 472 14.03 -16.65 -41.99
N LEU A 473 13.28 -17.76 -41.91
CA LEU A 473 12.22 -17.98 -40.94
C LEU A 473 12.52 -19.29 -40.21
N ASP A 474 12.71 -19.22 -38.88
CA ASP A 474 13.12 -20.37 -38.06
C ASP A 474 14.38 -21.10 -38.60
N GLY A 475 15.30 -20.35 -39.21
CA GLY A 475 16.54 -20.87 -39.80
C GLY A 475 16.40 -21.47 -41.21
N LEU A 476 15.19 -21.48 -41.78
CA LEU A 476 14.94 -21.94 -43.15
C LEU A 476 14.84 -20.75 -44.11
N ASP A 477 15.33 -20.94 -45.34
CA ASP A 477 15.24 -19.94 -46.41
C ASP A 477 13.77 -19.63 -46.76
N THR A 478 13.42 -18.34 -46.81
CA THR A 478 12.07 -17.89 -47.09
C THR A 478 11.69 -17.89 -48.58
N GLN A 479 12.63 -18.17 -49.50
CA GLN A 479 12.34 -18.27 -50.93
C GLN A 479 11.23 -19.28 -51.24
N ALA A 480 11.25 -20.46 -50.60
CA ALA A 480 10.22 -21.49 -50.77
C ALA A 480 8.85 -21.08 -50.18
N LEU A 481 8.81 -20.01 -49.38
CA LEU A 481 7.59 -19.41 -48.83
C LEU A 481 7.05 -18.28 -49.73
N GLY A 482 7.76 -17.94 -50.81
CA GLY A 482 7.41 -16.83 -51.71
C GLY A 482 7.82 -15.45 -51.18
N ILE A 483 8.69 -15.39 -50.16
CA ILE A 483 9.29 -14.15 -49.67
C ILE A 483 10.74 -14.11 -50.17
N ASP A 484 10.93 -13.47 -51.31
CA ASP A 484 12.23 -13.21 -51.93
C ASP A 484 12.48 -11.70 -52.13
N LEU A 485 13.67 -11.35 -52.61
CA LEU A 485 14.06 -9.96 -52.82
C LEU A 485 13.13 -9.25 -53.82
N GLU A 486 12.71 -9.92 -54.88
CA GLU A 486 11.82 -9.34 -55.91
C GLU A 486 10.45 -8.99 -55.31
N TYR A 487 9.87 -9.89 -54.51
CA TYR A 487 8.64 -9.65 -53.80
C TYR A 487 8.76 -8.46 -52.83
N LEU A 488 9.86 -8.37 -52.06
CA LEU A 488 10.05 -7.29 -51.08
C LEU A 488 10.27 -5.92 -51.72
N LEU A 489 11.03 -5.85 -52.81
CA LEU A 489 11.26 -4.61 -53.57
C LEU A 489 9.98 -4.05 -54.18
N LYS A 490 9.02 -4.93 -54.51
CA LYS A 490 7.70 -4.51 -54.96
C LYS A 490 6.78 -4.11 -53.80
N THR A 491 6.71 -4.94 -52.77
CA THR A 491 5.68 -4.83 -51.74
C THR A 491 5.96 -3.79 -50.67
N LEU A 492 7.21 -3.60 -50.26
CA LEU A 492 7.54 -2.65 -49.18
C LEU A 492 7.32 -1.19 -49.57
N PRO A 493 7.71 -0.73 -50.78
CA PRO A 493 7.36 0.61 -51.25
C PRO A 493 5.86 0.82 -51.45
N GLU A 494 5.13 -0.18 -51.98
CA GLU A 494 3.67 -0.14 -52.14
C GLU A 494 2.92 -0.04 -50.80
N LEU A 495 3.48 -0.61 -49.73
CA LEU A 495 2.84 -0.67 -48.41
C LEU A 495 2.81 0.70 -47.71
N ASP A 496 3.79 1.56 -48.01
CA ASP A 496 3.99 2.92 -47.46
C ASP A 496 3.47 3.09 -46.02
N VAL A 497 4.03 2.27 -45.12
CA VAL A 497 3.53 2.14 -43.75
C VAL A 497 3.59 3.47 -43.00
N ALA A 498 4.54 4.34 -43.36
CA ALA A 498 4.69 5.67 -42.78
C ALA A 498 3.50 6.59 -43.12
N THR A 499 3.11 6.67 -44.40
CA THR A 499 1.96 7.48 -44.81
C THR A 499 0.66 6.94 -44.22
N HIS A 500 0.47 5.61 -44.27
CA HIS A 500 -0.72 4.98 -43.70
C HIS A 500 -0.84 5.17 -42.19
N TYR A 501 0.28 5.14 -41.47
CA TYR A 501 0.28 5.42 -40.04
C TYR A 501 0.01 6.91 -39.74
N ASN A 502 0.51 7.83 -40.56
CA ASN A 502 0.21 9.26 -40.42
C ASN A 502 -1.29 9.58 -40.63
N VAL A 503 -1.92 8.91 -41.60
CA VAL A 503 -3.39 8.96 -41.77
C VAL A 503 -4.09 8.41 -40.53
N ARG A 504 -3.62 7.28 -39.99
CA ARG A 504 -4.18 6.69 -38.77
C ARG A 504 -4.03 7.58 -37.53
N ILE A 505 -2.91 8.29 -37.38
CA ILE A 505 -2.74 9.31 -36.33
C ILE A 505 -3.80 10.39 -36.51
N THR A 506 -3.93 10.92 -37.74
CA THR A 506 -4.89 11.99 -38.05
C THR A 506 -6.33 11.54 -37.76
N ASP A 507 -6.70 10.34 -38.18
CA ASP A 507 -8.02 9.76 -37.93
C ASP A 507 -8.26 9.46 -36.45
N ALA A 508 -7.26 8.93 -35.75
CA ALA A 508 -7.32 8.69 -34.32
C ALA A 508 -7.52 9.99 -33.54
N PHE A 509 -6.92 11.12 -33.91
CA PHE A 509 -7.19 12.41 -33.26
C PHE A 509 -8.52 13.05 -33.69
N LEU A 510 -8.93 12.86 -34.95
CA LEU A 510 -10.20 13.35 -35.49
C LEU A 510 -11.40 12.41 -35.23
N GLY A 511 -11.22 11.32 -34.46
CA GLY A 511 -12.31 10.39 -34.14
C GLY A 511 -12.92 9.71 -35.36
N ARG A 512 -12.15 9.59 -36.45
CA ARG A 512 -12.57 8.92 -37.68
C ARG A 512 -12.18 7.45 -37.60
N THR A 513 -13.10 6.57 -37.99
CA THR A 513 -12.82 5.14 -38.12
C THR A 513 -12.85 4.72 -39.60
N PRO A 514 -12.08 3.70 -40.02
CA PRO A 514 -12.05 3.22 -41.40
C PRO A 514 -13.42 2.80 -41.97
N ALA A 515 -14.38 2.45 -41.10
CA ALA A 515 -15.74 2.06 -41.46
C ALA A 515 -16.72 3.26 -41.64
N GLY A 516 -16.21 4.49 -41.73
CA GLY A 516 -17.01 5.72 -41.67
C GLY A 516 -17.30 6.15 -40.24
N SER A 517 -17.79 7.38 -40.06
CA SER A 517 -18.14 7.94 -38.74
C SER A 517 -19.14 7.03 -38.03
N GLN A 518 -18.71 6.27 -37.03
CA GLN A 518 -19.64 5.55 -36.17
C GLN A 518 -20.49 6.57 -35.40
N PRO A 519 -21.83 6.55 -35.50
CA PRO A 519 -22.69 7.34 -34.63
C PRO A 519 -22.43 6.89 -33.18
N GLY A 520 -21.72 7.70 -32.41
CA GLY A 520 -21.34 7.38 -31.02
C GLY A 520 -19.85 7.17 -30.75
N ALA A 521 -18.94 7.34 -31.72
CA ALA A 521 -17.50 7.45 -31.40
C ALA A 521 -17.29 8.67 -30.48
N PRO A 522 -16.57 8.54 -29.34
CA PRO A 522 -16.42 9.59 -28.35
C PRO A 522 -15.87 10.87 -29.01
N ASP A 523 -16.80 11.80 -29.16
CA ASP A 523 -16.78 13.01 -29.97
C ASP A 523 -15.45 13.75 -29.88
N ILE A 524 -14.91 14.22 -31.01
CA ILE A 524 -13.73 15.09 -31.12
C ILE A 524 -13.80 16.22 -30.07
N ALA A 525 -15.01 16.70 -29.80
CA ALA A 525 -15.30 17.68 -28.75
C ALA A 525 -14.78 17.27 -27.37
N ARG A 526 -14.90 15.99 -26.97
CA ARG A 526 -14.42 15.46 -25.69
C ARG A 526 -12.90 15.40 -25.63
N ARG A 527 -12.23 15.00 -26.72
CA ARG A 527 -10.76 15.00 -26.80
C ARG A 527 -10.19 16.42 -26.78
N LEU A 528 -10.78 17.33 -27.56
CA LEU A 528 -10.43 18.75 -27.56
C LEU A 528 -10.74 19.43 -26.22
N ALA A 529 -11.76 18.97 -25.50
CA ALA A 529 -12.11 19.51 -24.19
C ALA A 529 -10.99 19.35 -23.17
N VAL A 530 -10.18 18.29 -23.25
CA VAL A 530 -9.01 18.08 -22.36
C VAL A 530 -7.99 19.21 -22.54
N PHE A 531 -7.62 19.51 -23.78
CA PHE A 531 -6.71 20.60 -24.10
C PHE A 531 -7.28 21.97 -23.74
N ARG A 532 -8.58 22.20 -23.98
CA ARG A 532 -9.26 23.43 -23.54
C ARG A 532 -9.23 23.58 -22.02
N GLN A 533 -9.44 22.49 -21.27
CA GLN A 533 -9.38 22.49 -19.82
C GLN A 533 -7.96 22.83 -19.33
N ALA A 534 -6.92 22.25 -19.93
CA ALA A 534 -5.53 22.58 -19.62
C ALA A 534 -5.25 24.08 -19.82
N ILE A 535 -5.56 24.61 -21.00
CA ILE A 535 -5.37 26.03 -21.34
C ILE A 535 -6.12 26.94 -20.36
N ASN A 536 -7.36 26.58 -20.02
CA ASN A 536 -8.17 27.38 -19.09
C ASN A 536 -7.58 27.37 -17.67
N LEU A 537 -7.03 26.24 -17.20
CA LEU A 537 -6.37 26.15 -15.89
C LEU A 537 -5.08 26.97 -15.86
N GLU A 538 -4.25 26.88 -16.90
CA GLU A 538 -3.02 27.69 -17.02
C GLU A 538 -3.34 29.19 -17.13
N ALA A 539 -4.32 29.56 -17.95
CA ALA A 539 -4.77 30.93 -18.09
C ALA A 539 -5.34 31.47 -16.78
N TRP A 540 -6.07 30.65 -16.03
CA TRP A 540 -6.55 31.03 -14.71
C TRP A 540 -5.38 31.28 -13.75
N ALA A 541 -4.40 30.36 -13.69
CA ALA A 541 -3.23 30.48 -12.81
C ALA A 541 -2.39 31.73 -13.16
N ALA A 542 -2.15 31.97 -14.44
CA ALA A 542 -1.40 33.13 -14.92
C ALA A 542 -2.09 34.47 -14.53
N ARG A 543 -3.43 34.54 -14.60
CA ARG A 543 -4.18 35.73 -14.14
C ARG A 543 -4.01 35.98 -12.64
N GLN A 544 -4.05 34.93 -11.82
CA GLN A 544 -3.86 35.07 -10.37
C GLN A 544 -2.44 35.49 -10.01
N GLN A 545 -1.45 35.16 -10.84
CA GLN A 545 -0.06 35.59 -10.69
C GLN A 545 0.22 37.01 -11.23
N GLY A 546 -0.81 37.72 -11.72
CA GLY A 546 -0.66 39.08 -12.26
C GLY A 546 -0.02 39.12 -13.64
N HIS A 547 0.10 37.98 -14.34
CA HIS A 547 0.53 37.97 -15.74
C HIS A 547 -0.63 38.46 -16.62
N PRO A 548 -0.48 39.56 -17.37
CA PRO A 548 -1.53 40.07 -18.22
C PRO A 548 -1.74 39.10 -19.39
N ILE A 549 -2.88 38.40 -19.38
CA ILE A 549 -3.35 37.68 -20.56
C ILE A 549 -4.01 38.72 -21.47
N LEU A 550 -3.23 39.28 -22.39
CA LEU A 550 -3.77 40.16 -23.43
C LEU A 550 -4.83 39.38 -24.22
N PRO A 551 -6.06 39.92 -24.36
CA PRO A 551 -7.08 39.31 -25.21
C PRO A 551 -6.60 39.43 -26.68
N GLY A 552 -6.02 38.34 -27.21
CA GLY A 552 -5.49 38.28 -28.57
C GLY A 552 -4.14 37.56 -28.74
N ALA A 553 -3.45 37.18 -27.65
CA ALA A 553 -2.11 36.59 -27.71
C ALA A 553 -2.05 35.14 -28.24
N TRP A 554 -3.18 34.42 -28.27
CA TRP A 554 -3.26 33.10 -28.90
C TRP A 554 -3.87 33.20 -30.30
N ARG A 555 -3.09 33.71 -31.26
CA ARG A 555 -3.28 33.31 -32.66
C ARG A 555 -2.43 32.06 -32.86
N CYS A 556 -3.07 30.91 -33.07
CA CYS A 556 -2.38 29.73 -33.61
C CYS A 556 -1.86 30.09 -35.00
N SER A 557 -0.60 30.53 -35.09
CA SER A 557 0.08 30.65 -36.38
C SER A 557 0.49 29.25 -36.82
N GLY A 558 -0.32 28.63 -37.67
CA GLY A 558 0.10 27.46 -38.43
C GLY A 558 1.22 27.86 -39.40
N ARG A 559 2.47 27.74 -38.96
CA ARG A 559 3.62 27.55 -39.84
C ARG A 559 4.55 26.51 -39.22
N PRO A 560 5.01 25.52 -39.99
CA PRO A 560 5.92 24.50 -39.49
C PRO A 560 7.29 25.16 -39.24
N SER A 561 7.71 25.22 -37.98
CA SER A 561 9.06 25.60 -37.61
C SER A 561 9.98 24.40 -37.79
N THR A 562 10.90 24.51 -38.76
CA THR A 562 12.05 23.63 -38.89
C THR A 562 12.93 23.72 -37.64
N LEU A 563 13.09 22.61 -36.94
CA LEU A 563 14.03 22.43 -35.85
C LEU A 563 15.46 22.31 -36.43
N ARG A 564 16.39 23.16 -35.98
CA ARG A 564 17.83 22.85 -35.98
C ARG A 564 18.36 22.94 -34.55
N PRO A 565 19.26 22.04 -34.12
CA PRO A 565 19.67 21.92 -32.72
C PRO A 565 20.90 22.77 -32.37
N GLY A 566 20.83 23.43 -31.21
CA GLY A 566 21.87 23.54 -30.17
C GLY A 566 23.18 24.30 -30.44
N LEU A 567 23.37 25.48 -29.81
CA LEU A 567 24.19 25.75 -28.59
C LEU A 567 24.33 27.29 -28.36
N PRO A 568 24.69 27.74 -27.14
CA PRO A 568 24.18 28.97 -26.53
C PRO A 568 25.16 30.14 -26.63
N ASP A 569 24.66 31.38 -26.62
CA ASP A 569 25.15 32.39 -25.67
C ASP A 569 24.36 33.72 -25.66
N SER A 570 24.33 34.32 -24.47
CA SER A 570 24.33 35.76 -24.17
C SER A 570 23.07 36.65 -24.39
N ARG A 571 22.57 37.15 -23.24
CA ARG A 571 22.13 38.54 -22.92
C ARG A 571 21.52 39.42 -24.03
N ALA A 572 20.28 39.89 -23.82
CA ALA A 572 19.93 41.33 -23.79
C ALA A 572 18.40 41.53 -23.54
N THR A 573 18.01 42.00 -22.36
CA THR A 573 17.59 43.39 -22.04
C THR A 573 16.18 43.78 -22.52
N CYS A 574 15.29 43.91 -21.53
CA CYS A 574 13.99 44.58 -21.63
C CYS A 574 14.13 46.01 -22.16
N LEU A 575 13.22 46.42 -23.06
CA LEU A 575 12.99 47.82 -23.38
C LEU A 575 11.49 48.11 -23.40
N LYS A 576 11.04 48.84 -22.38
CA LYS A 576 9.77 49.55 -22.31
C LYS A 576 9.71 50.62 -23.40
N ARG A 577 8.60 50.70 -24.11
CA ARG A 577 7.98 51.92 -24.67
C ARG A 577 6.47 51.71 -24.49
N GLY A 578 5.68 52.61 -23.94
CA GLY A 578 5.73 54.07 -23.94
C GLY A 578 4.29 54.47 -24.20
#